data_AF-A0A523WWK0-F1
#
_entry.id   AF-A0A523WWK0-F1
#
_cell.length_a   1.000
_cell.length_b   1.000
_cell.length_c   1.000
_cell.angle_alpha   90.00
_cell.angle_beta   90.00
_cell.angle_gamma   90.00
#
_symmetry.space_group_name_H-M   'P 1'
#
loop_
_entity.id
_entity.type
_entity.pdbx_description
1 polymer ?
#
loop_
_entity_poly.entity_id
_entity_poly.type
_entity_poly.pdbx_seq_one_letter_code
_entity_poly.pdbx_strand_id
1 'polypeptide(L)'
;MSTSYCTECGKELQESAKYCSNCGAPVYLTEWEEFQVSADDLVGRVKELIAEGNVSRLIVRKEGGETLLEIPVTVGVIGALFVPYLAALGAIAALATRCTIAVERRK
;
A
#
# COMPACT_ATOMS: atom_id res chain seq x y z
N MET A 1 -13.59 9.85 -7.95
CA MET A 1 -13.14 9.86 -9.36
C MET A 1 -11.68 10.25 -9.38
N SER A 2 -10.79 9.29 -9.23
CA SER A 2 -9.35 9.49 -9.42
C SER A 2 -9.07 9.39 -10.92
N THR A 3 -9.28 10.48 -11.66
CA THR A 3 -8.83 10.57 -13.04
C THR A 3 -7.31 10.63 -13.04
N SER A 4 -6.67 9.61 -13.60
CA SER A 4 -5.23 9.61 -13.82
C SER A 4 -4.93 10.12 -15.23
N TYR A 5 -3.86 10.90 -15.35
CA TYR A 5 -3.39 11.44 -16.63
C TYR A 5 -2.13 10.68 -17.05
N CYS A 6 -1.95 10.46 -18.34
CA CYS A 6 -0.72 9.88 -18.87
C CYS A 6 0.46 10.85 -18.62
N THR A 7 1.52 10.38 -17.97
CA THR A 7 2.72 11.19 -17.69
C THR A 7 3.50 11.57 -18.96
N GLU A 8 3.33 10.81 -20.04
CA GLU A 8 4.04 11.05 -21.30
C GLU A 8 3.32 12.03 -22.23
N CYS A 9 1.98 12.03 -22.25
CA CYS A 9 1.21 12.83 -23.21
C CYS A 9 0.05 13.63 -22.64
N GLY A 10 -0.22 13.53 -21.33
CA GLY A 10 -1.25 14.31 -20.64
C GLY A 10 -2.70 13.89 -20.89
N LYS A 11 -2.96 12.82 -21.66
CA LYS A 11 -4.34 12.34 -21.90
C LYS A 11 -4.95 11.69 -20.66
N GLU A 12 -6.24 11.93 -20.45
CA GLU A 12 -7.05 11.23 -19.46
C GLU A 12 -7.10 9.73 -19.72
N LEU A 13 -6.76 8.96 -18.69
CA LEU A 13 -6.79 7.51 -18.72
C LEU A 13 -8.15 7.01 -18.24
N GLN A 14 -8.62 5.94 -18.87
CA GLN A 14 -9.78 5.21 -18.37
C GLN A 14 -9.39 4.42 -17.12
N GLU A 15 -10.33 4.29 -16.18
CA GLU A 15 -10.18 3.39 -15.03
C GLU A 15 -9.87 1.97 -15.56
N SER A 16 -8.75 1.39 -15.12
CA SER A 16 -8.14 0.11 -15.58
C SER A 16 -7.37 0.07 -16.92
N ALA A 17 -7.08 1.21 -17.58
CA ALA A 17 -6.19 1.22 -18.75
C ALA A 17 -4.77 0.71 -18.40
N LYS A 18 -4.24 -0.25 -19.17
CA LYS A 18 -2.84 -0.75 -19.07
C LYS A 18 -1.86 0.03 -19.96
N TYR A 19 -2.39 0.65 -21.01
CA TYR A 19 -1.64 1.46 -21.97
C TYR A 19 -2.42 2.73 -22.28
N CYS A 20 -1.72 3.83 -22.51
CA CYS A 20 -2.35 5.06 -22.95
C CYS A 20 -2.90 4.88 -24.37
N SER A 21 -4.19 5.13 -24.56
CA SER A 21 -4.87 5.02 -25.87
C SER A 21 -4.44 6.08 -26.89
N ASN A 22 -3.55 7.01 -26.54
CA ASN A 22 -3.05 8.05 -27.43
C ASN A 22 -1.58 7.86 -27.80
N CYS A 23 -0.70 7.66 -26.82
CA CYS A 23 0.74 7.51 -27.08
C CYS A 23 1.27 6.07 -26.96
N GLY A 24 0.48 5.12 -26.46
CA GLY A 24 0.90 3.73 -26.28
C GLY A 24 1.82 3.47 -25.08
N ALA A 25 2.17 4.48 -24.28
CA ALA A 25 2.97 4.30 -23.07
C ALA A 25 2.25 3.37 -22.06
N PRO A 26 2.97 2.46 -21.38
CA PRO A 26 2.39 1.67 -20.31
C PRO A 26 1.98 2.59 -19.16
N VAL A 27 0.81 2.35 -18.60
CA VAL A 27 0.30 3.10 -17.45
C VAL A 27 0.02 2.12 -16.32
N TYR A 28 0.61 2.40 -15.17
CA TYR A 28 0.40 1.61 -13.95
C TYR A 28 -0.63 2.34 -13.11
N LEU A 29 -1.86 1.84 -13.12
CA LEU A 29 -2.89 2.34 -12.23
C LEU A 29 -2.64 1.75 -10.85
N THR A 30 -2.37 2.62 -9.87
CA THR A 30 -2.30 2.22 -8.47
C THR A 30 -3.53 2.74 -7.75
N GLU A 31 -4.15 1.87 -6.95
CA GLU A 31 -5.29 2.22 -6.12
C GLU A 31 -4.86 2.15 -4.65
N TRP A 32 -5.30 3.15 -3.89
CA TRP A 32 -5.08 3.22 -2.46
C TRP A 32 -6.33 2.76 -1.72
N GLU A 33 -6.17 1.77 -0.86
CA GLU A 33 -7.23 1.28 0.02
C GLU A 33 -6.83 1.52 1.47
N GLU A 34 -7.75 2.01 2.29
CA GLU A 34 -7.52 2.27 3.71
C GLU A 34 -8.44 1.39 4.58
N PHE A 35 -7.86 0.79 5.61
CA PHE A 35 -8.57 -0.06 6.56
C PHE A 35 -8.26 0.39 7.99
N GLN A 36 -9.29 0.58 8.82
CA GLN A 36 -9.10 0.72 10.25
C GLN A 36 -8.97 -0.66 10.88
N VAL A 37 -7.96 -0.83 11.72
CA VAL A 37 -7.68 -2.07 12.45
C VAL A 37 -7.44 -1.79 13.92
N SER A 38 -7.79 -2.76 14.74
CA SER A 38 -7.38 -2.79 16.14
C SER A 38 -5.86 -3.01 16.22
N ALA A 39 -5.27 -2.68 17.36
CA ALA A 39 -3.85 -2.92 17.58
C ALA A 39 -3.49 -4.42 17.58
N ASP A 40 -4.35 -5.24 18.17
CA ASP A 40 -4.17 -6.70 18.26
C ASP A 40 -4.18 -7.37 16.87
N ASP A 41 -4.98 -6.85 15.93
CA ASP A 41 -5.11 -7.40 14.58
C ASP A 41 -4.10 -6.82 13.59
N LEU A 42 -3.36 -5.77 13.96
CA LEU A 42 -2.46 -5.02 13.06
C LEU A 42 -1.45 -5.94 12.37
N VAL A 43 -0.71 -6.73 13.14
CA VAL A 43 0.34 -7.62 12.61
C VAL A 43 -0.26 -8.72 11.74
N GLY A 44 -1.43 -9.27 12.13
CA GLY A 44 -2.14 -10.28 11.36
C GLY A 44 -2.57 -9.75 10.00
N ARG A 45 -3.26 -8.60 10.00
CA ARG A 45 -3.76 -7.97 8.77
C ARG A 45 -2.65 -7.59 7.81
N VAL A 46 -1.53 -7.06 8.31
CA VAL A 46 -0.37 -6.77 7.47
C VAL A 46 0.17 -8.04 6.79
N LYS A 47 0.31 -9.14 7.53
CA LYS A 47 0.76 -10.43 6.97
C LYS A 47 -0.16 -10.96 5.89
N GLU A 48 -1.47 -10.87 6.09
CA GLU A 48 -2.48 -11.25 5.07
C GLU A 48 -2.31 -10.42 3.80
N LEU A 49 -2.25 -9.09 3.93
CA LEU A 49 -2.11 -8.15 2.81
C LEU A 49 -0.84 -8.41 2.00
N ILE A 50 0.26 -8.82 2.65
CA ILE A 50 1.49 -9.21 1.96
C ILE A 50 1.32 -10.54 1.24
N ALA A 51 0.66 -11.52 1.89
CA ALA A 51 0.39 -12.83 1.30
C ALA A 51 -0.53 -12.76 0.08
N GLU A 52 -1.41 -11.75 -0.01
CA GLU A 52 -2.22 -11.47 -1.21
C GLU A 52 -1.36 -11.16 -2.45
N GLY A 53 -0.11 -10.70 -2.28
CA GLY A 53 0.88 -10.54 -3.35
C GLY A 53 0.63 -9.41 -4.36
N ASN A 54 -0.50 -8.70 -4.25
CA ASN A 54 -0.88 -7.55 -5.09
C ASN A 54 -0.60 -6.19 -4.42
N VAL A 55 -0.20 -6.19 -3.15
CA VAL A 55 0.22 -4.98 -2.42
C VAL A 55 1.66 -4.66 -2.78
N SER A 56 1.92 -3.39 -3.09
CA SER A 56 3.24 -2.88 -3.46
C SER A 56 3.86 -1.96 -2.41
N ARG A 57 3.00 -1.27 -1.67
CA ARG A 57 3.37 -0.37 -0.57
C ARG A 57 2.30 -0.46 0.51
N LEU A 58 2.73 -0.50 1.77
CA LEU A 58 1.85 -0.51 2.93
C LEU A 58 2.29 0.61 3.88
N ILE A 59 1.33 1.39 4.36
CA ILE A 59 1.55 2.50 5.28
C ILE A 59 0.67 2.27 6.51
N VAL A 60 1.27 2.31 7.69
CA VAL A 60 0.55 2.31 8.97
C VAL A 60 0.52 3.73 9.52
N ARG A 61 -0.68 4.20 9.84
CA ARG A 61 -0.93 5.52 10.44
C ARG A 61 -1.60 5.39 11.80
N LYS A 62 -1.37 6.37 12.67
CA LYS A 62 -2.08 6.50 13.95
C LYS A 62 -3.40 7.26 13.80
N GLU A 63 -4.22 7.23 14.84
CA GLU A 63 -5.36 8.15 14.99
C GLU A 63 -4.87 9.61 14.93
N GLY A 64 -5.25 10.32 13.86
CA GLY A 64 -4.77 11.68 13.56
C GLY A 64 -4.01 11.81 12.24
N GLY A 65 -3.77 10.70 11.52
CA GLY A 65 -3.26 10.72 10.15
C GLY A 65 -1.73 10.77 10.01
N GLU A 66 -0.99 10.77 11.12
CA GLU A 66 0.47 10.69 11.09
C GLU A 66 0.94 9.28 10.72
N THR A 67 1.89 9.19 9.79
CA THR A 67 2.51 7.94 9.35
C THR A 67 3.49 7.43 10.40
N LEU A 68 3.22 6.23 10.92
CA LEU A 68 4.09 5.55 11.88
C LEU A 68 5.13 4.65 11.20
N LEU A 69 4.73 3.98 10.12
CA LEU A 69 5.58 3.01 9.43
C LEU A 69 5.20 2.91 7.96
N GLU A 70 6.20 2.81 7.10
CA GLU A 70 6.03 2.55 5.67
C GLU A 70 6.82 1.29 5.29
N ILE A 71 6.19 0.37 4.58
CA ILE A 71 6.73 -0.93 4.22
C ILE A 71 6.62 -1.12 2.71
N PRO A 72 7.75 -1.25 1.99
CA PRO A 72 7.74 -1.62 0.58
C PRO A 72 7.52 -3.13 0.44
N VAL A 73 6.39 -3.52 -0.16
CA VAL A 73 6.03 -4.93 -0.39
C VAL A 73 6.41 -5.28 -1.83
N THR A 74 7.71 -5.40 -2.08
CA THR A 74 8.24 -5.79 -3.40
C THR A 74 8.83 -7.19 -3.33
N VAL A 75 8.87 -7.89 -4.48
CA VAL A 75 9.33 -9.28 -4.61
C VAL A 75 10.74 -9.51 -4.02
N GLY A 76 11.58 -8.46 -3.95
CA GLY A 76 12.92 -8.52 -3.36
C GLY A 76 13.00 -8.35 -1.84
N VAL A 77 11.91 -7.94 -1.16
CA VAL A 77 11.92 -7.55 0.27
C VAL A 77 11.36 -8.64 1.19
N ILE A 78 10.86 -9.75 0.63
CA ILE A 78 10.18 -10.83 1.36
C ILE A 78 11.13 -11.67 2.25
N GLY A 79 12.45 -11.47 2.16
CA GLY A 79 13.47 -12.17 2.96
C GLY A 79 13.78 -11.56 4.34
N ALA A 80 15.00 -11.74 4.84
CA ALA A 80 15.43 -11.28 6.18
C ALA A 80 15.24 -9.77 6.44
N LEU A 81 15.12 -8.97 5.37
CA LEU A 81 14.85 -7.53 5.45
C LEU A 81 13.43 -7.20 5.92
N PHE A 82 12.52 -8.18 5.99
CA PHE A 82 11.16 -7.97 6.47
C PHE A 82 11.01 -8.02 8.00
N VAL A 83 11.95 -8.69 8.69
CA VAL A 83 11.92 -8.87 10.16
C VAL A 83 11.88 -7.54 10.92
N PRO A 84 12.67 -6.51 10.56
CA PRO A 84 12.61 -5.21 11.24
C PRO A 84 11.22 -4.56 11.18
N TYR A 85 10.53 -4.70 10.04
CA TYR A 85 9.19 -4.13 9.88
C TYR A 85 8.15 -4.87 10.72
N LEU A 86 8.22 -6.20 10.79
CA LEU A 86 7.34 -6.98 11.69
C LEU A 86 7.59 -6.66 13.16
N ALA A 87 8.86 -6.47 13.56
CA ALA A 87 9.21 -6.05 14.91
C ALA A 87 8.65 -4.66 15.25
N ALA A 88 8.80 -3.70 14.32
CA ALA A 88 8.24 -2.36 14.46
C ALA A 88 6.71 -2.39 14.57
N LEU A 89 6.02 -3.21 13.76
CA LEU A 89 4.58 -3.41 13.85
C LEU A 89 4.18 -3.99 15.20
N GLY A 90 4.94 -4.95 15.74
CA GLY A 90 4.69 -5.51 17.07
C GLY A 90 4.82 -4.47 18.18
N ALA A 91 5.84 -3.60 18.10
CA ALA A 91 6.00 -2.49 19.04
C ALA A 91 4.85 -1.47 18.93
N ILE A 92 4.42 -1.13 17.70
CA ILE A 92 3.29 -0.23 17.45
C ILE A 92 1.99 -0.86 18.00
N ALA A 93 1.75 -2.14 17.74
CA ALA A 93 0.59 -2.88 18.24
C ALA A 93 0.53 -2.91 19.78
N ALA A 94 1.67 -2.93 20.46
CA ALA A 94 1.72 -2.89 21.92
C ALA A 94 1.40 -1.50 22.52
N LEU A 95 1.52 -0.43 21.74
CA LEU A 95 1.44 0.96 22.23
C LEU A 95 0.21 1.72 21.72
N ALA A 96 -0.27 1.39 20.51
CA ALA A 96 -1.44 2.01 19.92
C ALA A 96 -2.70 1.21 20.25
N THR A 97 -3.86 1.85 20.28
CA THR A 97 -5.17 1.18 20.47
C THR A 97 -5.88 0.96 19.13
N ARG A 98 -5.71 1.89 18.18
CA ARG A 98 -6.28 1.85 16.82
C ARG A 98 -5.27 2.39 15.82
N CYS A 99 -5.21 1.73 14.67
CA CYS A 99 -4.34 2.11 13.55
C CYS A 99 -5.11 2.07 12.24
N THR A 100 -4.66 2.87 11.28
CA THR A 100 -5.12 2.78 9.89
C THR A 100 -4.02 2.19 9.04
N ILE A 101 -4.33 1.13 8.30
CA ILE A 101 -3.46 0.57 7.27
C ILE A 101 -3.93 1.13 5.93
N ALA A 102 -3.06 1.87 5.24
CA ALA A 102 -3.25 2.27 3.86
C ALA A 102 -2.36 1.40 2.95
N VAL A 103 -2.92 0.77 1.94
CA VAL A 103 -2.18 -0.07 0.99
C VAL A 103 -2.31 0.47 -0.43
N GLU A 104 -1.20 0.42 -1.15
CA GLU A 104 -1.15 0.69 -2.57
C GLU A 104 -1.15 -0.65 -3.33
N ARG A 105 -2.24 -0.92 -4.03
CA ARG A 105 -2.39 -2.10 -4.87
C ARG A 105 -2.03 -1.79 -6.31
N ARG A 106 -1.30 -2.71 -6.94
CA ARG A 106 -1.06 -2.70 -8.39
C ARG A 106 -2.13 -3.56 -9.06
N LYS A 107 -2.91 -2.98 -9.98
CA LYS A 107 -3.86 -3.71 -10.84
C LYS A 107 -3.25 -4.07 -12.20
#